data_AF-E1LDU6-F1
#
_entry.id   AF-E1LDU6-F1
#
_cell.length_a   1.000
_cell.length_b   1.000
_cell.length_c   1.000
_cell.angle_alpha   90.00
_cell.angle_beta   90.00
_cell.angle_gamma   90.00
#
_symmetry.space_group_name_H-M   'P 1'
#
loop_
_entity.id
_entity.type
_entity.pdbx_description
1 polymer ?
#
loop_
_entity_poly.entity_id
_entity_poly.type
_entity_poly.pdbx_seq_one_letter_code
_entity_poly.pdbx_strand_id
1 'polypeptide(L)'
;MKFNTKCVHGGGKPDSTGAISPAIYMSSTFTHPGLGETTGFQYTRESNPTRDRLETLIAGLEEGTDAIAFSSGMAAVDAVFHLFSPGDHVILGDDLYGGSIRLFTNIYEKNGVEFTYVGTSDLDAVQAAFKPNTKAVYIETPTNPMMEITDVRALSKMAHDRNALVIVDNTFLSPYFQKPLHLGADIVVHSGTKFIGGHHDVISGFTIVKDDELAAQLRLIYKTVGACLSAFDSWLVIRGIKTLALRMEQHQKNAIALAEWLKQEPKVTKVLFPGLPEHPGYEVNKSQTTGFGGMLSFEVDSEETAKQVLEGIQLIQFAESLGGTESLLTYPVTQTHPDLKPEDAERKGITRRLLRLSVGIEDTDDLIADLAQAFNK
;
A
#
# COMPACT_ATOMS: atom_id res chain seq x y z
N MET A 1 -8.16 3.15 22.66
CA MET A 1 -8.85 4.17 21.82
C MET A 1 -9.39 3.51 20.56
N LYS A 2 -10.54 3.93 20.03
CA LYS A 2 -11.06 3.47 18.74
C LYS A 2 -10.30 4.11 17.57
N PHE A 3 -10.39 3.55 16.36
CA PHE A 3 -9.58 3.97 15.19
C PHE A 3 -9.68 5.47 14.91
N ASN A 4 -10.89 6.01 14.75
CA ASN A 4 -11.09 7.44 14.44
C ASN A 4 -10.47 8.35 15.52
N THR A 5 -10.55 7.94 16.80
CA THR A 5 -9.89 8.66 17.90
C THR A 5 -8.37 8.56 17.80
N LYS A 6 -7.83 7.39 17.43
CA LYS A 6 -6.39 7.20 17.18
C LYS A 6 -5.89 8.08 16.02
N CYS A 7 -6.63 8.22 14.92
CA CYS A 7 -6.26 9.13 13.82
C CYS A 7 -6.02 10.58 14.31
N VAL A 8 -6.79 11.03 15.30
CA VAL A 8 -6.69 12.40 15.83
C VAL A 8 -5.65 12.52 16.95
N HIS A 9 -5.55 11.54 17.84
CA HIS A 9 -4.80 11.64 19.11
C HIS A 9 -3.69 10.61 19.29
N GLY A 10 -3.52 9.67 18.36
CA GLY A 10 -2.65 8.50 18.50
C GLY A 10 -1.15 8.78 18.37
N GLY A 11 -0.75 9.99 17.97
CA GLY A 11 0.66 10.36 17.77
C GLY A 11 1.44 10.67 19.07
N GLY A 12 1.15 9.94 20.15
CA GLY A 12 1.91 10.00 21.40
C GLY A 12 1.62 11.20 22.31
N LYS A 13 2.60 11.55 23.15
CA LYS A 13 2.48 12.53 24.24
C LYS A 13 2.15 13.94 23.74
N PRO A 14 1.49 14.80 24.52
CA PRO A 14 1.31 16.21 24.18
C PRO A 14 2.65 16.92 23.93
N ASP A 15 2.63 17.97 23.11
CA ASP A 15 3.78 18.84 22.92
C ASP A 15 4.16 19.55 24.25
N SER A 16 5.46 19.73 24.51
CA SER A 16 5.94 20.34 25.75
C SER A 16 5.50 21.81 25.95
N THR A 17 5.13 22.50 24.87
CA THR A 17 4.62 23.87 24.90
C THR A 17 3.09 23.93 25.02
N GLY A 18 2.40 22.79 24.92
CA GLY A 18 0.94 22.72 24.85
C GLY A 18 0.37 22.91 23.44
N ALA A 19 1.21 22.94 22.40
CA ALA A 19 0.75 23.01 21.01
C ALA A 19 -0.13 21.80 20.64
N ILE A 20 -1.27 22.08 20.00
CA ILE A 20 -2.26 21.06 19.59
C ILE A 20 -1.81 20.31 18.33
N SER A 21 -1.29 21.04 17.34
CA SER A 21 -0.61 20.45 16.18
C SER A 21 0.86 20.26 16.54
N PRO A 22 1.48 19.11 16.23
CA PRO A 22 2.89 18.91 16.52
C PRO A 22 3.76 19.91 15.76
N ALA A 23 4.80 20.43 16.42
CA ALA A 23 5.79 21.27 15.77
C ALA A 23 6.55 20.51 14.68
N ILE A 24 7.06 21.25 13.69
CA ILE A 24 7.92 20.72 12.62
C ILE A 24 9.38 20.95 13.04
N TYR A 25 10.08 19.87 13.40
CA TYR A 25 11.46 19.93 13.88
C TYR A 25 12.45 19.93 12.73
N MET A 26 12.74 21.12 12.21
CA MET A 26 13.68 21.38 11.11
C MET A 26 15.15 21.52 11.58
N SER A 27 15.59 20.64 12.48
CA SER A 27 16.99 20.56 12.93
C SER A 27 17.65 19.29 12.42
N SER A 28 18.94 19.35 12.11
CA SER A 28 19.73 18.14 11.80
C SER A 28 20.22 17.42 13.05
N THR A 29 20.52 18.17 14.11
CA THR A 29 21.17 17.67 15.34
C THR A 29 20.53 18.27 16.59
N PHE A 30 20.75 17.64 17.74
CA PHE A 30 20.18 18.02 19.02
C PHE A 30 21.27 18.12 20.10
N THR A 31 21.16 19.10 21.00
CA THR A 31 22.11 19.25 22.11
C THR A 31 21.87 18.18 23.17
N HIS A 32 22.95 17.59 23.68
CA HIS A 32 22.91 16.64 24.79
C HIS A 32 22.91 17.38 26.14
N PRO A 33 22.14 16.95 27.15
CA PRO A 33 22.18 17.57 28.47
C PRO A 33 23.53 17.41 29.20
N GLY A 34 24.25 16.31 28.92
CA GLY A 34 25.54 15.97 29.51
C GLY A 34 26.21 14.81 28.76
N LEU A 35 27.45 14.47 29.14
CA LEU A 35 28.19 13.35 28.53
C LEU A 35 27.46 12.02 28.80
N GLY A 36 27.03 11.32 27.75
CA GLY A 36 26.27 10.07 27.85
C GLY A 36 24.77 10.25 28.13
N GLU A 37 24.29 11.48 28.27
CA GLU A 37 22.87 11.78 28.47
C GLU A 37 22.16 12.04 27.13
N THR A 38 20.86 11.72 27.07
CA THR A 38 20.06 11.84 25.86
C THR A 38 18.68 12.39 26.17
N THR A 39 18.17 13.22 25.27
CA THR A 39 16.76 13.66 25.28
C THR A 39 15.84 12.66 24.56
N GLY A 40 16.40 11.59 24.02
CA GLY A 40 15.77 10.69 23.04
C GLY A 40 16.09 11.05 21.59
N PHE A 41 16.65 12.25 21.35
CA PHE A 41 17.01 12.73 20.01
C PHE A 41 18.46 13.21 19.98
N GLN A 42 19.17 12.82 18.93
CA GLN A 42 20.60 13.12 18.74
C GLN A 42 20.86 13.63 17.33
N TYR A 43 20.39 12.89 16.33
CA TYR A 43 20.59 13.20 14.92
C TYR A 43 19.36 12.80 14.10
N THR A 44 18.86 13.70 13.24
CA THR A 44 17.56 13.57 12.57
C THR A 44 17.43 12.36 11.63
N ARG A 45 18.54 11.86 11.07
CA ARG A 45 18.53 10.60 10.30
C ARG A 45 18.08 9.42 11.17
N GLU A 46 18.41 9.42 12.46
CA GLU A 46 18.08 8.32 13.38
C GLU A 46 16.69 8.52 13.98
N SER A 47 16.45 9.67 14.61
CA SER A 47 15.17 10.03 15.21
C SER A 47 14.92 11.53 15.07
N ASN A 48 13.67 11.91 14.83
CA ASN A 48 13.24 13.30 14.75
C ASN A 48 11.87 13.43 15.44
N PRO A 49 11.63 14.42 16.32
CA PRO A 49 10.39 14.45 17.10
C PRO A 49 9.11 14.52 16.24
N THR A 50 9.13 15.17 15.08
CA THR A 50 7.97 15.18 14.18
C THR A 50 7.72 13.80 13.57
N ARG A 51 8.79 13.11 13.14
CA ARG A 51 8.69 11.77 12.56
C ARG A 51 8.36 10.70 13.60
N ASP A 52 8.91 10.79 14.81
CA ASP A 52 8.62 9.89 15.93
C ASP A 52 7.12 9.89 16.29
N ARG A 53 6.48 11.05 16.23
CA ARG A 53 5.01 11.15 16.39
C ARG A 53 4.24 10.48 15.28
N LEU A 54 4.70 10.59 14.03
CA LEU A 54 4.10 9.90 12.89
C LEU A 54 4.27 8.38 13.01
N GLU A 55 5.47 7.92 13.34
CA GLU A 55 5.79 6.51 13.56
C GLU A 55 4.92 5.93 14.68
N THR A 56 4.82 6.62 15.82
CA THR A 56 3.91 6.24 16.93
C THR A 56 2.45 6.15 16.46
N LEU A 57 2.00 7.12 15.66
CA LEU A 57 0.63 7.15 15.13
C LEU A 57 0.38 5.96 14.21
N ILE A 58 1.26 5.69 13.24
CA ILE A 58 1.14 4.59 12.29
C ILE A 58 1.17 3.23 13.01
N ALA A 59 2.13 3.01 13.91
CA ALA A 59 2.21 1.80 14.73
C ALA A 59 0.90 1.58 15.50
N GLY A 60 0.36 2.64 16.11
CA GLY A 60 -0.91 2.57 16.83
C GLY A 60 -2.14 2.29 15.96
N LEU A 61 -2.14 2.69 14.68
CA LEU A 61 -3.23 2.44 13.73
C LEU A 61 -3.21 1.00 13.20
N GLU A 62 -2.04 0.48 12.84
CA GLU A 62 -1.84 -0.93 12.46
C GLU A 62 -1.84 -1.89 13.65
N GLU A 63 -1.73 -1.37 14.87
CA GLU A 63 -1.61 -2.16 16.11
C GLU A 63 -0.35 -3.04 16.14
N GLY A 64 0.73 -2.53 15.54
CA GLY A 64 2.06 -3.14 15.57
C GLY A 64 2.95 -2.61 16.70
N THR A 65 4.09 -3.26 16.88
CA THR A 65 5.07 -2.98 17.94
C THR A 65 5.87 -1.72 17.66
N ASP A 66 6.35 -1.56 16.42
CA ASP A 66 7.05 -0.35 15.97
C ASP A 66 6.67 -0.05 14.52
N ALA A 67 6.81 1.21 14.12
CA ALA A 67 6.68 1.64 12.74
C ALA A 67 7.82 2.58 12.34
N ILE A 68 8.29 2.46 11.11
CA ILE A 68 9.43 3.24 10.62
C ILE A 68 8.99 4.02 9.39
N ALA A 69 9.29 5.32 9.35
CA ALA A 69 8.87 6.21 8.27
C ALA A 69 10.02 6.52 7.28
N PHE A 70 9.78 6.16 6.03
CA PHE A 70 10.73 6.22 4.91
C PHE A 70 10.36 7.29 3.89
N SER A 71 11.36 7.74 3.12
CA SER A 71 11.18 8.73 2.05
C SER A 71 10.25 8.29 0.91
N SER A 72 9.93 7.01 0.79
CA SER A 72 8.96 6.47 -0.16
C SER A 72 8.53 5.05 0.20
N GLY A 73 7.44 4.56 -0.38
CA GLY A 73 7.03 3.15 -0.27
C GLY A 73 8.15 2.20 -0.74
N MET A 74 8.85 2.55 -1.83
CA MET A 74 9.98 1.75 -2.31
C MET A 74 11.15 1.70 -1.35
N ALA A 75 11.42 2.79 -0.61
CA ALA A 75 12.43 2.78 0.45
C ALA A 75 12.04 1.92 1.64
N ALA A 76 10.73 1.79 1.94
CA ALA A 76 10.23 0.86 2.94
C ALA A 76 10.41 -0.61 2.48
N VAL A 77 10.03 -0.93 1.23
CA VAL A 77 10.25 -2.27 0.65
C VAL A 77 11.75 -2.61 0.63
N ASP A 78 12.60 -1.68 0.19
CA ASP A 78 14.06 -1.88 0.16
C ASP A 78 14.63 -2.17 1.55
N ALA A 79 14.18 -1.45 2.59
CA ALA A 79 14.60 -1.72 3.96
C ALA A 79 14.19 -3.13 4.45
N VAL A 80 13.02 -3.63 4.04
CA VAL A 80 12.61 -5.01 4.35
C VAL A 80 13.50 -6.02 3.63
N PHE A 81 13.86 -5.77 2.38
CA PHE A 81 14.66 -6.72 1.61
C PHE A 81 16.14 -6.73 2.01
N HIS A 82 16.62 -5.70 2.70
CA HIS A 82 17.90 -5.73 3.42
C HIS A 82 17.97 -6.74 4.57
N LEU A 83 16.84 -7.36 4.98
CA LEU A 83 16.85 -8.47 5.95
C LEU A 83 17.37 -9.79 5.35
N PHE A 84 17.36 -9.92 4.02
CA PHE A 84 17.74 -11.17 3.35
C PHE A 84 19.19 -11.15 2.89
N SER A 85 19.80 -12.34 2.88
CA SER A 85 21.18 -12.57 2.47
C SER A 85 21.27 -13.27 1.11
N PRO A 86 22.42 -13.21 0.42
CA PRO A 86 22.65 -14.03 -0.76
C PRO A 86 22.39 -15.52 -0.49
N GLY A 87 21.61 -16.17 -1.35
CA GLY A 87 21.16 -17.56 -1.23
C GLY A 87 19.84 -17.74 -0.48
N ASP A 88 19.30 -16.70 0.14
CA ASP A 88 17.93 -16.73 0.65
C ASP A 88 16.92 -16.66 -0.50
N HIS A 89 15.79 -17.34 -0.33
CA HIS A 89 14.71 -17.37 -1.31
C HIS A 89 13.46 -16.68 -0.77
N VAL A 90 12.79 -15.89 -1.60
CA VAL A 90 11.51 -15.23 -1.27
C VAL A 90 10.46 -15.58 -2.33
N ILE A 91 9.28 -15.99 -1.86
CA ILE A 91 8.11 -16.16 -2.73
C ILE A 91 7.42 -14.79 -2.89
N LEU A 92 7.16 -14.39 -4.12
CA LEU A 92 6.54 -13.12 -4.44
C LEU A 92 5.18 -13.36 -5.09
N GLY A 93 4.21 -12.48 -4.82
CA GLY A 93 3.04 -12.35 -5.70
C GLY A 93 3.47 -12.10 -7.14
N ASP A 94 2.78 -12.68 -8.12
CA ASP A 94 3.03 -12.42 -9.53
C ASP A 94 2.27 -11.19 -10.05
N ASP A 95 1.24 -10.72 -9.34
CA ASP A 95 0.61 -9.41 -9.51
C ASP A 95 1.02 -8.46 -8.38
N LEU A 96 2.06 -7.66 -8.63
CA LEU A 96 2.63 -6.68 -7.71
C LEU A 96 2.83 -5.35 -8.43
N TYR A 97 2.95 -4.27 -7.66
CA TYR A 97 3.41 -3.00 -8.20
C TYR A 97 4.71 -3.14 -9.00
N GLY A 98 4.72 -2.63 -10.23
CA GLY A 98 5.87 -2.72 -11.14
C GLY A 98 7.19 -2.20 -10.57
N GLY A 99 7.16 -1.23 -9.64
CA GLY A 99 8.36 -0.77 -8.94
C GLY A 99 8.99 -1.83 -8.02
N SER A 100 8.17 -2.66 -7.37
CA SER A 100 8.61 -3.80 -6.55
C SER A 100 9.29 -4.86 -7.42
N ILE A 101 8.65 -5.24 -8.53
CA ILE A 101 9.23 -6.18 -9.50
C ILE A 101 10.60 -5.68 -9.98
N ARG A 102 10.69 -4.40 -10.36
CA ARG A 102 11.95 -3.78 -10.80
C ARG A 102 13.03 -3.78 -9.71
N LEU A 103 12.66 -3.54 -8.45
CA LEU A 103 13.59 -3.60 -7.32
C LEU A 103 14.14 -5.03 -7.16
N PHE A 104 13.27 -6.04 -7.19
CA PHE A 104 13.66 -7.43 -7.00
C PHE A 104 14.57 -7.92 -8.14
N THR A 105 14.15 -7.75 -9.39
CA THR A 105 14.92 -8.21 -10.56
C THR A 105 16.21 -7.43 -10.76
N ASN A 106 16.19 -6.10 -10.67
CA ASN A 106 17.37 -5.30 -11.06
C ASN A 106 18.34 -5.02 -9.90
N ILE A 107 17.88 -5.16 -8.64
CA ILE A 107 18.70 -4.89 -7.46
C ILE A 107 18.98 -6.16 -6.66
N TYR A 108 17.97 -6.96 -6.30
CA TYR A 108 18.17 -8.05 -5.34
C TYR A 108 18.57 -9.39 -5.97
N GLU A 109 18.12 -9.73 -7.19
CA GLU A 109 18.60 -10.92 -7.90
C GLU A 109 20.11 -10.85 -8.14
N LYS A 110 20.60 -9.70 -8.59
CA LYS A 110 22.05 -9.47 -8.76
C LYS A 110 22.83 -9.49 -7.44
N ASN A 111 22.17 -9.24 -6.31
CA ASN A 111 22.75 -9.32 -4.98
C ASN A 111 22.63 -10.74 -4.39
N GLY A 112 22.12 -11.70 -5.16
CA GLY A 112 22.09 -13.12 -4.81
C GLY A 112 20.84 -13.59 -4.07
N VAL A 113 19.80 -12.77 -3.94
CA VAL A 113 18.49 -13.24 -3.42
C VAL A 113 17.73 -13.95 -4.54
N GLU A 114 17.13 -15.09 -4.23
CA GLU A 114 16.35 -15.88 -5.19
C GLU A 114 14.87 -15.58 -5.07
N PHE A 115 14.15 -15.53 -6.19
CA PHE A 115 12.70 -15.29 -6.21
C PHE A 115 11.93 -16.38 -6.95
N THR A 116 10.71 -16.66 -6.48
CA THR A 116 9.69 -17.39 -7.25
C THR A 116 8.40 -16.58 -7.22
N TYR A 117 7.89 -16.23 -8.40
CA TYR A 117 6.64 -15.46 -8.56
C TYR A 117 5.46 -16.42 -8.74
N VAL A 118 4.41 -16.26 -7.95
CA VAL A 118 3.18 -17.09 -8.01
C VAL A 118 1.93 -16.26 -7.76
N GLY A 119 0.79 -16.69 -8.33
CA GLY A 119 -0.53 -16.15 -8.00
C GLY A 119 -0.88 -16.50 -6.56
N THR A 120 -0.84 -15.50 -5.66
CA THR A 120 -0.99 -15.74 -4.22
C THR A 120 -2.43 -16.00 -3.78
N SER A 121 -3.39 -15.78 -4.67
CA SER A 121 -4.78 -16.22 -4.53
C SER A 121 -4.92 -17.75 -4.61
N ASP A 122 -3.96 -18.45 -5.23
CA ASP A 122 -3.85 -19.92 -5.25
C ASP A 122 -2.82 -20.39 -4.20
N LEU A 123 -3.32 -20.80 -3.03
CA LEU A 123 -2.48 -21.27 -1.94
C LEU A 123 -1.75 -22.59 -2.25
N ASP A 124 -2.26 -23.43 -3.16
CA ASP A 124 -1.57 -24.64 -3.57
C ASP A 124 -0.33 -24.30 -4.42
N ALA A 125 -0.44 -23.29 -5.29
CA ALA A 125 0.69 -22.76 -6.03
C ALA A 125 1.75 -22.16 -5.09
N VAL A 126 1.33 -21.41 -4.06
CA VAL A 126 2.24 -20.90 -3.03
C VAL A 126 2.92 -22.05 -2.28
N GLN A 127 2.17 -23.08 -1.89
CA GLN A 127 2.70 -24.25 -1.20
C GLN A 127 3.78 -24.96 -2.03
N ALA A 128 3.56 -25.09 -3.34
CA ALA A 128 4.51 -25.71 -4.27
C ALA A 128 5.79 -24.89 -4.49
N ALA A 129 5.74 -23.57 -4.28
CA ALA A 129 6.89 -22.67 -4.46
C ALA A 129 7.88 -22.66 -3.28
N PHE A 130 7.55 -23.27 -2.14
CA PHE A 130 8.47 -23.36 -1.02
C PHE A 130 9.71 -24.22 -1.34
N LYS A 131 10.87 -23.68 -0.99
CA LYS A 131 12.18 -24.33 -1.08
C LYS A 131 12.81 -24.43 0.32
N PRO A 132 13.83 -25.28 0.53
CA PRO A 132 14.53 -25.37 1.82
C PRO A 132 15.16 -24.04 2.29
N ASN A 133 15.49 -23.14 1.36
CA ASN A 133 16.04 -21.81 1.63
C ASN A 133 14.99 -20.68 1.62
N THR A 134 13.68 -20.98 1.53
CA THR A 134 12.64 -19.93 1.58
C THR A 134 12.65 -19.24 2.94
N LYS A 135 12.79 -17.91 2.95
CA LYS A 135 12.79 -17.06 4.15
C LYS A 135 11.57 -16.16 4.28
N ALA A 136 10.87 -15.87 3.19
CA ALA A 136 9.68 -15.04 3.25
C ALA A 136 8.69 -15.28 2.10
N VAL A 137 7.46 -14.82 2.31
CA VAL A 137 6.46 -14.58 1.28
C VAL A 137 6.08 -13.10 1.31
N TYR A 138 6.15 -12.41 0.17
CA TYR A 138 5.74 -11.01 0.00
C TYR A 138 4.50 -10.93 -0.89
N ILE A 139 3.43 -10.32 -0.38
CA ILE A 139 2.15 -10.21 -1.08
C ILE A 139 1.56 -8.79 -1.07
N GLU A 140 0.71 -8.52 -2.05
CA GLU A 140 -0.25 -7.42 -2.07
C GLU A 140 -1.67 -8.04 -2.01
N THR A 141 -2.58 -7.51 -1.20
CA THR A 141 -3.99 -7.95 -1.22
C THR A 141 -4.92 -6.81 -0.79
N PRO A 142 -5.80 -6.29 -1.66
CA PRO A 142 -5.96 -6.65 -3.07
C PRO A 142 -4.73 -6.33 -3.91
N THR A 143 -4.47 -7.12 -4.96
CA THR A 143 -3.34 -6.89 -5.87
C THR A 143 -3.57 -5.72 -6.82
N ASN A 144 -2.48 -5.13 -7.31
CA ASN A 144 -2.50 -4.04 -8.29
C ASN A 144 -2.00 -4.53 -9.67
N PRO A 145 -2.83 -4.52 -10.74
CA PRO A 145 -4.17 -3.93 -10.86
C PRO A 145 -5.32 -4.95 -10.83
N MET A 146 -5.06 -6.25 -10.66
CA MET A 146 -6.08 -7.28 -10.90
C MET A 146 -7.06 -7.47 -9.74
N MET A 147 -6.83 -6.81 -8.60
CA MET A 147 -7.67 -6.87 -7.40
C MET A 147 -7.81 -8.28 -6.84
N GLU A 148 -6.82 -9.15 -7.05
CA GLU A 148 -6.84 -10.50 -6.50
C GLU A 148 -6.71 -10.47 -4.98
N ILE A 149 -7.32 -11.45 -4.32
CA ILE A 149 -7.36 -11.54 -2.85
C ILE A 149 -6.60 -12.77 -2.40
N THR A 150 -5.70 -12.55 -1.44
CA THR A 150 -4.97 -13.61 -0.77
C THR A 150 -5.50 -13.79 0.65
N ASP A 151 -5.77 -15.02 1.05
CA ASP A 151 -6.11 -15.34 2.45
C ASP A 151 -4.86 -15.21 3.31
N VAL A 152 -4.75 -14.08 4.01
CA VAL A 152 -3.56 -13.75 4.81
C VAL A 152 -3.42 -14.73 5.99
N ARG A 153 -4.52 -15.24 6.55
CA ARG A 153 -4.46 -16.16 7.70
C ARG A 153 -3.94 -17.52 7.28
N ALA A 154 -4.48 -18.06 6.19
CA ALA A 154 -4.05 -19.34 5.65
C ALA A 154 -2.59 -19.28 5.17
N LEU A 155 -2.22 -18.20 4.48
CA LEU A 155 -0.84 -17.97 4.04
C LEU A 155 0.13 -17.87 5.22
N SER A 156 -0.20 -17.07 6.23
CA SER A 156 0.65 -16.87 7.42
C SER A 156 0.90 -18.18 8.13
N LYS A 157 -0.16 -18.98 8.34
CA LYS A 157 0.01 -20.32 8.90
C LYS A 157 0.97 -21.17 8.07
N MET A 158 0.80 -21.22 6.76
CA MET A 158 1.62 -22.03 5.85
C MET A 158 3.10 -21.62 5.87
N ALA A 159 3.38 -20.32 5.88
CA ALA A 159 4.73 -19.77 5.92
C ALA A 159 5.41 -20.01 7.27
N HIS A 160 4.69 -19.80 8.38
CA HIS A 160 5.20 -20.01 9.73
C HIS A 160 5.50 -21.47 10.04
N ASP A 161 4.71 -22.42 9.52
CA ASP A 161 5.01 -23.86 9.58
C ASP A 161 6.37 -24.21 8.94
N ARG A 162 6.95 -23.28 8.14
CA ARG A 162 8.23 -23.41 7.43
C ARG A 162 9.28 -22.38 7.87
N ASN A 163 9.04 -21.66 8.97
CA ASN A 163 9.91 -20.58 9.48
C ASN A 163 10.19 -19.47 8.44
N ALA A 164 9.21 -19.16 7.59
CA ALA A 164 9.28 -18.04 6.66
C ALA A 164 8.42 -16.86 7.15
N LEU A 165 8.91 -15.63 6.94
CA LEU A 165 8.18 -14.40 7.24
C LEU A 165 7.04 -14.18 6.24
N VAL A 166 5.98 -13.51 6.66
CA VAL A 166 4.93 -12.98 5.80
C VAL A 166 4.97 -11.46 5.82
N ILE A 167 5.18 -10.89 4.64
CA ILE A 167 5.24 -9.45 4.40
C ILE A 167 4.03 -9.08 3.56
N VAL A 168 3.19 -8.18 4.07
CA VAL A 168 1.98 -7.72 3.38
C VAL A 168 2.12 -6.24 3.06
N ASP A 169 2.10 -5.89 1.78
CA ASP A 169 1.85 -4.52 1.36
C ASP A 169 0.35 -4.24 1.45
N ASN A 170 -0.02 -3.40 2.42
CA ASN A 170 -1.39 -3.07 2.79
C ASN A 170 -1.83 -1.70 2.25
N THR A 171 -1.14 -1.20 1.22
CA THR A 171 -1.35 0.15 0.67
C THR A 171 -2.81 0.40 0.25
N PHE A 172 -3.48 -0.59 -0.37
CA PHE A 172 -4.81 -0.40 -0.97
C PHE A 172 -5.95 -0.27 0.05
N LEU A 173 -5.84 -0.97 1.18
CA LEU A 173 -6.88 -0.99 2.20
C LEU A 173 -6.57 -0.04 3.35
N SER A 174 -5.31 0.35 3.53
CA SER A 174 -4.81 1.13 4.66
C SER A 174 -5.04 0.40 6.01
N PRO A 175 -4.50 0.89 7.14
CA PRO A 175 -4.84 0.32 8.45
C PRO A 175 -6.33 0.44 8.82
N TYR A 176 -7.12 1.19 8.03
CA TYR A 176 -8.55 1.36 8.29
C TYR A 176 -9.37 0.11 7.99
N PHE A 177 -9.16 -0.51 6.82
CA PHE A 177 -9.95 -1.66 6.39
C PHE A 177 -9.27 -3.00 6.65
N GLN A 178 -7.94 -3.06 6.78
CA GLN A 178 -7.23 -4.30 7.07
C GLN A 178 -6.04 -4.04 8.00
N LYS A 179 -5.79 -4.98 8.91
CA LYS A 179 -4.61 -5.00 9.79
C LYS A 179 -3.89 -6.34 9.66
N PRO A 180 -2.97 -6.51 8.71
CA PRO A 180 -2.41 -7.82 8.40
C PRO A 180 -1.66 -8.47 9.57
N LEU A 181 -1.09 -7.70 10.51
CA LEU A 181 -0.45 -8.23 11.71
C LEU A 181 -1.43 -9.08 12.55
N HIS A 182 -2.71 -8.70 12.59
CA HIS A 182 -3.75 -9.46 13.29
C HIS A 182 -4.20 -10.71 12.52
N LEU A 183 -3.81 -10.83 11.26
CA LEU A 183 -4.07 -11.96 10.39
C LEU A 183 -2.87 -12.93 10.34
N GLY A 184 -1.77 -12.61 11.02
CA GLY A 184 -0.56 -13.44 11.09
C GLY A 184 0.62 -12.92 10.29
N ALA A 185 0.53 -11.76 9.62
CA ALA A 185 1.70 -11.15 8.98
C ALA A 185 2.76 -10.75 10.01
N ASP A 186 4.02 -10.76 9.60
CA ASP A 186 5.15 -10.36 10.43
C ASP A 186 5.55 -8.90 10.20
N ILE A 187 5.42 -8.45 8.95
CA ILE A 187 5.73 -7.09 8.51
C ILE A 187 4.60 -6.58 7.61
N VAL A 188 4.15 -5.36 7.87
CA VAL A 188 3.26 -4.61 6.98
C VAL A 188 4.05 -3.50 6.31
N VAL A 189 3.86 -3.35 5.00
CA VAL A 189 4.42 -2.24 4.21
C VAL A 189 3.28 -1.36 3.72
N HIS A 190 3.54 -0.05 3.66
CA HIS A 190 2.68 0.90 2.98
C HIS A 190 3.47 1.83 2.09
N SER A 191 2.93 2.14 0.92
CA SER A 191 3.17 3.43 0.26
C SER A 191 2.31 4.50 0.93
N GLY A 192 2.93 5.23 1.85
CA GLY A 192 2.32 6.37 2.53
C GLY A 192 1.87 7.49 1.59
N THR A 193 2.44 7.55 0.38
CA THR A 193 2.04 8.42 -0.74
C THR A 193 0.56 8.31 -1.12
N LYS A 194 -0.08 7.17 -0.84
CA LYS A 194 -1.43 6.83 -1.32
C LYS A 194 -2.48 7.23 -0.30
N PHE A 195 -3.32 6.29 0.16
CA PHE A 195 -4.43 6.58 1.07
C PHE A 195 -4.01 7.20 2.41
N ILE A 196 -2.84 6.86 2.95
CA ILE A 196 -2.37 7.40 4.24
C ILE A 196 -2.14 8.92 4.14
N GLY A 197 -1.34 9.38 3.17
CA GLY A 197 -1.14 10.79 2.88
C GLY A 197 -2.42 11.43 2.32
N GLY A 198 -2.98 10.85 1.26
CA GLY A 198 -4.36 11.06 0.83
C GLY A 198 -4.64 12.33 0.02
N HIS A 199 -3.62 13.13 -0.31
CA HIS A 199 -3.80 14.45 -0.93
C HIS A 199 -2.84 14.70 -2.11
N HIS A 200 -2.22 13.64 -2.66
CA HIS A 200 -1.31 13.70 -3.81
C HIS A 200 -0.14 14.70 -3.68
N ASP A 201 0.28 15.03 -2.45
CA ASP A 201 1.25 16.09 -2.15
C ASP A 201 2.50 15.61 -1.39
N VAL A 202 2.57 14.32 -1.02
CA VAL A 202 3.69 13.73 -0.28
C VAL A 202 4.09 12.38 -0.84
N ILE A 203 5.39 12.13 -0.94
CA ILE A 203 5.94 10.77 -1.10
C ILE A 203 6.42 10.27 0.26
N SER A 204 5.95 9.09 0.67
CA SER A 204 6.36 8.46 1.93
C SER A 204 6.14 6.95 1.89
N GLY A 205 6.78 6.23 2.81
CA GLY A 205 6.58 4.79 3.01
C GLY A 205 6.68 4.42 4.48
N PHE A 206 6.08 3.28 4.83
CA PHE A 206 6.08 2.78 6.21
C PHE A 206 6.35 1.28 6.23
N THR A 207 7.14 0.84 7.22
CA THR A 207 7.10 -0.54 7.70
C THR A 207 6.48 -0.57 9.08
N ILE A 208 5.72 -1.61 9.40
CA ILE A 208 5.18 -1.88 10.73
C ILE A 208 5.45 -3.35 11.03
N VAL A 209 5.92 -3.66 12.24
CA VAL A 209 6.38 -5.01 12.61
C VAL A 209 5.64 -5.58 13.80
N LYS A 210 5.58 -6.92 13.88
CA LYS A 210 4.92 -7.64 14.97
C LYS A 210 5.67 -7.59 16.31
N ASP A 211 7.00 -7.49 16.33
CA ASP A 211 7.81 -7.66 17.54
C ASP A 211 9.08 -6.78 17.58
N ASP A 212 9.71 -6.75 18.75
CA ASP A 212 10.90 -5.94 19.03
C ASP A 212 12.15 -6.44 18.26
N GLU A 213 12.20 -7.72 17.87
CA GLU A 213 13.33 -8.28 17.14
C GLU A 213 13.38 -7.74 15.72
N LEU A 214 12.27 -7.83 15.00
CA LEU A 214 12.13 -7.24 13.67
C LEU A 214 12.27 -5.71 13.72
N ALA A 215 11.76 -5.06 14.77
CA ALA A 215 11.93 -3.62 14.98
C ALA A 215 13.41 -3.25 15.07
N ALA A 216 14.19 -3.96 15.89
CA ALA A 216 15.61 -3.71 16.05
C ALA A 216 16.40 -3.90 14.74
N GLN A 217 16.09 -4.96 13.98
CA GLN A 217 16.74 -5.22 12.68
C GLN A 217 16.45 -4.10 11.67
N LEU A 218 15.17 -3.72 11.49
CA LEU A 218 14.81 -2.65 10.55
C LEU A 218 15.30 -1.27 11.01
N ARG A 219 15.31 -0.97 12.31
CA ARG A 219 15.87 0.29 12.84
C ARG A 219 17.38 0.39 12.60
N LEU A 220 18.11 -0.73 12.68
CA LEU A 220 19.53 -0.78 12.32
C LEU A 220 19.74 -0.48 10.83
N ILE A 221 18.96 -1.11 9.96
CA ILE A 221 18.99 -0.87 8.50
C ILE A 221 18.66 0.60 8.22
N TYR A 222 17.58 1.12 8.80
CA TYR A 222 17.15 2.51 8.67
C TYR A 222 18.25 3.49 9.05
N LYS A 223 18.86 3.28 10.22
CA LYS A 223 19.99 4.11 10.70
C LYS A 223 21.17 4.03 9.75
N THR A 224 21.45 2.86 9.17
CA THR A 224 22.64 2.63 8.34
C THR A 224 22.48 3.18 6.92
N VAL A 225 21.36 2.85 6.26
CA VAL A 225 21.06 3.25 4.88
C VAL A 225 20.58 4.70 4.81
N GLY A 226 19.77 5.14 5.77
CA GLY A 226 19.39 6.55 5.92
C GLY A 226 18.28 7.04 5.00
N ALA A 227 17.42 6.16 4.49
CA ALA A 227 16.27 6.52 3.63
C ALA A 227 15.12 7.18 4.43
N CYS A 228 15.42 8.21 5.22
CA CYS A 228 14.52 8.81 6.18
C CYS A 228 13.47 9.75 5.54
N LEU A 229 12.24 9.72 6.05
CA LEU A 229 11.22 10.71 5.73
C LEU A 229 11.56 12.07 6.36
N SER A 230 11.35 13.16 5.62
CA SER A 230 11.59 14.52 6.11
C SER A 230 10.60 14.91 7.22
N ALA A 231 10.99 15.84 8.10
CA ALA A 231 10.09 16.33 9.16
C ALA A 231 8.86 17.03 8.58
N PHE A 232 9.01 17.74 7.46
CA PHE A 232 7.91 18.42 6.78
C PHE A 232 6.90 17.42 6.20
N ASP A 233 7.38 16.43 5.45
CA ASP A 233 6.52 15.38 4.89
C ASP A 233 5.87 14.56 6.01
N SER A 234 6.61 14.30 7.10
CA SER A 234 6.04 13.62 8.26
C SER A 234 4.85 14.39 8.84
N TRP A 235 4.95 15.72 8.94
CA TRP A 235 3.85 16.56 9.41
C TRP A 235 2.65 16.56 8.45
N LEU A 236 2.90 16.63 7.14
CA LEU A 236 1.84 16.55 6.13
C LEU A 236 1.09 15.21 6.20
N VAL A 237 1.80 14.10 6.41
CA VAL A 237 1.16 12.79 6.58
C VAL A 237 0.37 12.74 7.90
N ILE A 238 0.90 13.25 9.02
CA ILE A 238 0.13 13.35 10.28
C ILE A 238 -1.17 14.13 10.04
N ARG A 239 -1.12 15.23 9.27
CA ARG A 239 -2.30 16.01 8.90
C ARG A 239 -3.28 15.18 8.06
N GLY A 240 -2.80 14.46 7.06
CA GLY A 240 -3.62 13.59 6.20
C GLY A 240 -4.28 12.43 6.94
N ILE A 241 -3.60 11.83 7.93
CA ILE A 241 -4.13 10.71 8.73
C ILE A 241 -5.35 11.12 9.55
N LYS A 242 -5.45 12.39 9.98
CA LYS A 242 -6.60 12.86 10.78
C LYS A 242 -7.94 12.70 10.05
N THR A 243 -7.93 12.72 8.72
CA THR A 243 -9.11 12.51 7.88
C THR A 243 -9.17 11.13 7.24
N LEU A 244 -8.22 10.23 7.51
CA LEU A 244 -8.13 8.91 6.87
C LEU A 244 -9.45 8.14 6.95
N ALA A 245 -10.00 7.97 8.15
CA ALA A 245 -11.26 7.22 8.33
C ALA A 245 -12.43 7.83 7.51
N LEU A 246 -12.52 9.15 7.44
CA LEU A 246 -13.58 9.84 6.68
C LEU A 246 -13.39 9.64 5.17
N ARG A 247 -12.15 9.78 4.69
CA ARG A 247 -11.79 9.58 3.28
C ARG A 247 -12.05 8.14 2.86
N MET A 248 -11.60 7.17 3.64
CA MET A 248 -11.74 5.75 3.30
C MET A 248 -13.21 5.30 3.21
N GLU A 249 -14.10 5.78 4.10
CA GLU A 249 -15.54 5.53 4.00
C GLU A 249 -16.13 6.11 2.71
N GLN A 250 -15.77 7.34 2.36
CA GLN A 250 -16.26 7.99 1.14
C GLN A 250 -15.71 7.32 -0.13
N HIS A 251 -14.43 6.95 -0.15
CA HIS A 251 -13.81 6.15 -1.21
C HIS A 251 -14.57 4.85 -1.45
N GLN A 252 -14.84 4.10 -0.37
CA GLN A 252 -15.58 2.85 -0.46
C GLN A 252 -17.00 3.06 -0.99
N LYS A 253 -17.72 4.05 -0.45
CA LYS A 253 -19.09 4.37 -0.90
C LYS A 253 -19.12 4.65 -2.41
N ASN A 254 -18.22 5.51 -2.89
CA ASN A 254 -18.12 5.85 -4.30
C ASN A 254 -17.73 4.62 -5.15
N ALA A 255 -16.75 3.82 -4.69
CA ALA A 255 -16.28 2.65 -5.43
C ALA A 255 -17.36 1.57 -5.57
N ILE A 256 -18.16 1.32 -4.53
CA ILE A 256 -19.30 0.39 -4.62
C ILE A 256 -20.31 0.88 -5.66
N ALA A 257 -20.69 2.16 -5.62
CA ALA A 257 -21.67 2.71 -6.55
C ALA A 257 -21.17 2.66 -8.00
N LEU A 258 -19.91 3.02 -8.23
CA LEU A 258 -19.29 2.96 -9.55
C LEU A 258 -19.13 1.52 -10.05
N ALA A 259 -18.76 0.57 -9.20
CA ALA A 259 -18.67 -0.83 -9.58
C ALA A 259 -20.02 -1.40 -10.04
N GLU A 260 -21.11 -1.10 -9.31
CA GLU A 260 -22.46 -1.54 -9.68
C GLU A 260 -23.00 -0.83 -10.93
N TRP A 261 -22.65 0.44 -11.15
CA TRP A 261 -22.98 1.17 -12.37
C TRP A 261 -22.21 0.62 -13.58
N LEU A 262 -20.90 0.39 -13.45
CA LEU A 262 -20.04 -0.17 -14.51
C LEU A 262 -20.52 -1.54 -14.98
N LYS A 263 -21.10 -2.36 -14.10
CA LYS A 263 -21.72 -3.64 -14.49
C LYS A 263 -22.92 -3.50 -15.43
N GLN A 264 -23.55 -2.33 -15.46
CA GLN A 264 -24.71 -2.04 -16.30
C GLN A 264 -24.31 -1.34 -17.60
N GLU A 265 -23.07 -0.86 -17.73
CA GLU A 265 -22.56 -0.18 -18.91
C GLU A 265 -22.31 -1.19 -20.05
N PRO A 266 -23.00 -1.10 -21.20
CA PRO A 266 -22.92 -2.10 -22.27
C PRO A 266 -21.51 -2.33 -22.84
N LYS A 267 -20.64 -1.32 -22.80
CA LYS A 267 -19.25 -1.44 -23.28
C LYS A 267 -18.28 -2.03 -22.26
N VAL A 268 -18.73 -2.29 -21.02
CA VAL A 268 -17.93 -2.93 -19.96
C VAL A 268 -18.18 -4.44 -19.98
N THR A 269 -17.09 -5.20 -20.08
CA THR A 269 -17.11 -6.67 -20.18
C THR A 269 -16.82 -7.35 -18.84
N LYS A 270 -16.13 -6.68 -17.93
CA LYS A 270 -15.75 -7.22 -16.62
C LYS A 270 -15.51 -6.09 -15.62
N VAL A 271 -15.94 -6.27 -14.38
CA VAL A 271 -15.60 -5.40 -13.25
C VAL A 271 -14.85 -6.22 -12.20
N LEU A 272 -13.68 -5.73 -11.80
CA LEU A 272 -12.79 -6.29 -10.80
C LEU A 272 -12.86 -5.39 -9.56
N PHE A 273 -13.73 -5.75 -8.62
CA PHE A 273 -13.86 -5.05 -7.35
C PHE A 273 -14.14 -6.06 -6.24
N PRO A 274 -13.31 -6.12 -5.17
CA PRO A 274 -13.48 -7.09 -4.09
C PRO A 274 -14.80 -6.95 -3.31
N GLY A 275 -15.52 -5.83 -3.46
CA GLY A 275 -16.83 -5.61 -2.86
C GLY A 275 -18.01 -6.18 -3.63
N LEU A 276 -17.81 -6.71 -4.85
CA LEU A 276 -18.85 -7.39 -5.61
C LEU A 276 -18.96 -8.86 -5.16
N PRO A 277 -20.17 -9.38 -4.86
CA PRO A 277 -20.38 -10.78 -4.44
C PRO A 277 -19.85 -11.83 -5.42
N GLU A 278 -19.80 -11.52 -6.71
CA GLU A 278 -19.26 -12.38 -7.76
C GLU A 278 -17.73 -12.40 -7.85
N HIS A 279 -17.04 -11.51 -7.12
CA HIS A 279 -15.58 -11.50 -7.09
C HIS A 279 -15.06 -12.81 -6.47
N PRO A 280 -14.11 -13.53 -7.09
CA PRO A 280 -13.63 -14.83 -6.58
C PRO A 280 -13.11 -14.75 -5.14
N GLY A 281 -12.52 -13.62 -4.77
CA GLY A 281 -12.02 -13.34 -3.42
C GLY A 281 -13.02 -12.71 -2.45
N TYR A 282 -14.30 -12.55 -2.80
CA TYR A 282 -15.28 -11.77 -2.01
C TYR A 282 -15.41 -12.26 -0.56
N GLU A 283 -15.66 -13.56 -0.37
CA GLU A 283 -15.86 -14.13 0.97
C GLU A 283 -14.57 -14.09 1.82
N VAL A 284 -13.43 -14.37 1.20
CA VAL A 284 -12.12 -14.26 1.87
C VAL A 284 -11.88 -12.82 2.31
N ASN A 285 -12.03 -11.85 1.41
CA ASN A 285 -11.85 -10.43 1.70
C ASN A 285 -12.77 -9.98 2.85
N LYS A 286 -14.07 -10.24 2.73
CA LYS A 286 -15.08 -9.91 3.75
C LYS A 286 -14.76 -10.52 5.12
N SER A 287 -14.13 -11.70 5.16
CA SER A 287 -13.73 -12.34 6.42
C SER A 287 -12.50 -11.71 7.08
N GLN A 288 -11.67 -10.97 6.34
CA GLN A 288 -10.37 -10.46 6.81
C GLN A 288 -10.26 -8.93 6.78
N THR A 289 -11.26 -8.23 6.26
CA THR A 289 -11.32 -6.78 6.18
C THR A 289 -12.61 -6.24 6.81
N THR A 290 -12.64 -4.95 7.12
CA THR A 290 -13.87 -4.23 7.52
C THR A 290 -14.46 -3.39 6.38
N GLY A 291 -13.90 -3.51 5.18
CA GLY A 291 -14.32 -2.79 3.98
C GLY A 291 -13.54 -3.22 2.73
N PHE A 292 -13.86 -2.60 1.60
CA PHE A 292 -13.41 -3.01 0.26
C PHE A 292 -12.46 -2.01 -0.42
N GLY A 293 -12.25 -0.83 0.17
CA GLY A 293 -11.36 0.21 -0.36
C GLY A 293 -11.96 1.01 -1.52
N GLY A 294 -11.15 1.91 -2.09
CA GLY A 294 -11.52 2.82 -3.19
C GLY A 294 -10.98 2.39 -4.57
N MET A 295 -10.41 1.20 -4.68
CA MET A 295 -9.76 0.72 -5.89
C MET A 295 -10.65 -0.28 -6.61
N LEU A 296 -10.84 -0.08 -7.91
CA LEU A 296 -11.45 -1.05 -8.81
C LEU A 296 -10.76 -1.04 -10.17
N SER A 297 -10.85 -2.14 -10.89
CA SER A 297 -10.47 -2.21 -12.30
C SER A 297 -11.65 -2.69 -13.12
N PHE A 298 -11.69 -2.38 -14.40
CA PHE A 298 -12.71 -2.89 -15.31
C PHE A 298 -12.14 -3.08 -16.72
N GLU A 299 -12.65 -4.09 -17.44
CA GLU A 299 -12.30 -4.33 -18.83
C GLU A 299 -13.42 -3.83 -19.73
N VAL A 300 -13.07 -3.08 -20.77
CA VAL A 300 -14.00 -2.66 -21.82
C VAL A 300 -13.97 -3.63 -23.03
N ASP A 301 -14.87 -3.42 -23.98
CA ASP A 301 -15.01 -4.27 -25.17
C ASP A 301 -13.82 -4.20 -26.15
N SER A 302 -13.08 -3.09 -26.17
CA SER A 302 -12.03 -2.81 -27.16
C SER A 302 -10.97 -1.82 -26.66
N GLU A 303 -9.78 -1.82 -27.27
CA GLU A 303 -8.73 -0.83 -26.98
C GLU A 303 -9.20 0.58 -27.38
N GLU A 304 -10.00 0.68 -28.44
CA GLU A 304 -10.61 1.92 -28.91
C GLU A 304 -11.54 2.52 -27.86
N THR A 305 -12.42 1.73 -27.25
CA THR A 305 -13.26 2.18 -26.13
C THR A 305 -12.41 2.63 -24.94
N ALA A 306 -11.33 1.91 -24.61
CA ALA A 306 -10.48 2.28 -23.49
C ALA A 306 -9.87 3.68 -23.70
N LYS A 307 -9.34 3.94 -24.90
CA LYS A 307 -8.80 5.25 -25.29
C LYS A 307 -9.88 6.32 -25.30
N GLN A 308 -11.05 6.03 -25.85
CA GLN A 308 -12.18 6.95 -25.89
C GLN A 308 -12.59 7.40 -24.50
N VAL A 309 -12.69 6.48 -23.54
CA VAL A 309 -13.03 6.82 -22.15
C VAL A 309 -11.93 7.70 -21.53
N LEU A 310 -10.66 7.34 -21.71
CA LEU A 310 -9.51 8.10 -21.19
C LEU A 310 -9.39 9.52 -21.75
N GLU A 311 -9.69 9.71 -23.04
CA GLU A 311 -9.75 11.03 -23.69
C GLU A 311 -11.07 11.77 -23.38
N GLY A 312 -12.06 11.01 -22.93
CA GLY A 312 -13.43 11.47 -22.72
C GLY A 312 -13.67 12.13 -21.37
N ILE A 313 -13.05 11.61 -20.30
CA ILE A 313 -13.20 12.09 -18.92
C ILE A 313 -12.88 13.58 -18.75
N GLN A 314 -13.61 14.25 -17.87
CA GLN A 314 -13.51 15.69 -17.59
C GLN A 314 -13.31 16.01 -16.11
N LEU A 315 -13.87 15.19 -15.23
CA LEU A 315 -13.74 15.30 -13.78
C LEU A 315 -12.65 14.35 -13.28
N ILE A 316 -12.75 13.08 -13.66
CA ILE A 316 -11.74 12.07 -13.38
C ILE A 316 -10.48 12.43 -14.17
N GLN A 317 -9.31 12.32 -13.54
CA GLN A 317 -8.04 12.68 -14.16
C GLN A 317 -7.31 11.45 -14.69
N PHE A 318 -6.77 11.55 -15.90
CA PHE A 318 -5.89 10.51 -16.44
C PHE A 318 -4.48 10.67 -15.87
N ALA A 319 -4.13 9.86 -14.86
CA ALA A 319 -2.83 9.93 -14.19
C ALA A 319 -2.39 8.60 -13.57
N GLU A 320 -1.09 8.51 -13.31
CA GLU A 320 -0.51 7.52 -12.41
C GLU A 320 -0.79 7.87 -10.94
N SER A 321 -0.48 6.93 -10.03
CA SER A 321 -0.81 6.99 -8.60
C SER A 321 -2.27 6.62 -8.29
N LEU A 322 -2.66 6.75 -7.01
CA LEU A 322 -3.97 6.38 -6.46
C LEU A 322 -4.12 6.88 -5.02
N GLY A 323 -5.35 6.80 -4.49
CA GLY A 323 -5.67 6.97 -3.08
C GLY A 323 -5.62 8.40 -2.54
N GLY A 324 -5.60 9.39 -3.44
CA GLY A 324 -5.83 10.79 -3.06
C GLY A 324 -7.31 11.15 -3.08
N THR A 325 -7.63 12.41 -2.78
CA THR A 325 -9.01 12.91 -2.75
C THR A 325 -9.66 12.96 -4.12
N GLU A 326 -8.86 13.13 -5.17
CA GLU A 326 -9.25 13.20 -6.57
C GLU A 326 -9.32 11.81 -7.20
N SER A 327 -10.31 11.60 -8.06
CA SER A 327 -10.48 10.38 -8.84
C SER A 327 -9.47 10.31 -9.98
N LEU A 328 -8.74 9.19 -10.06
CA LEU A 328 -7.74 8.95 -11.10
C LEU A 328 -8.08 7.70 -11.91
N LEU A 329 -8.11 7.83 -13.24
CA LEU A 329 -8.18 6.71 -14.17
C LEU A 329 -6.77 6.44 -14.69
N THR A 330 -6.34 5.19 -14.66
CA THR A 330 -5.02 4.74 -15.11
C THR A 330 -5.19 3.70 -16.21
N TYR A 331 -4.30 3.72 -17.19
CA TYR A 331 -4.18 2.71 -18.22
C TYR A 331 -2.96 1.82 -17.92
N PRO A 332 -3.13 0.65 -17.26
CA PRO A 332 -2.01 -0.06 -16.65
C PRO A 332 -0.92 -0.48 -17.64
N VAL A 333 -1.29 -0.84 -18.87
CA VAL A 333 -0.37 -1.36 -19.90
C VAL A 333 0.68 -0.34 -20.34
N THR A 334 0.40 0.97 -20.29
CA THR A 334 1.36 2.00 -20.73
C THR A 334 2.02 2.77 -19.59
N GLN A 335 1.43 2.78 -18.40
CA GLN A 335 1.84 3.66 -17.31
C GLN A 335 2.50 2.89 -16.16
N THR A 336 1.76 1.99 -15.51
CA THR A 336 2.24 1.33 -14.28
C THR A 336 2.95 0.00 -14.53
N HIS A 337 2.72 -0.63 -15.70
CA HIS A 337 3.33 -1.89 -16.10
C HIS A 337 3.98 -1.87 -17.50
N PRO A 338 4.66 -0.77 -17.93
CA PRO A 338 5.24 -0.68 -19.27
C PRO A 338 6.39 -1.68 -19.48
N ASP A 339 6.99 -2.18 -18.40
CA ASP A 339 8.12 -3.10 -18.43
C ASP A 339 7.69 -4.58 -18.68
N LEU A 340 6.38 -4.89 -18.66
CA LEU A 340 5.89 -6.24 -18.94
C LEU A 340 5.92 -6.54 -20.44
N LYS A 341 6.41 -7.73 -20.80
CA LYS A 341 6.27 -8.23 -22.18
C LYS A 341 4.78 -8.41 -22.50
N PRO A 342 4.33 -8.15 -23.74
CA PRO A 342 2.91 -8.27 -24.10
C PRO A 342 2.29 -9.62 -23.77
N GLU A 343 3.02 -10.72 -24.00
CA GLU A 343 2.56 -12.08 -23.70
C GLU A 343 2.35 -12.31 -22.19
N ASP A 344 3.25 -11.76 -21.35
CA ASP A 344 3.13 -11.84 -19.89
C ASP A 344 2.01 -10.95 -19.36
N ALA A 345 1.83 -9.77 -19.95
CA ALA A 345 0.73 -8.86 -19.60
C ALA A 345 -0.63 -9.49 -19.92
N GLU A 346 -0.78 -10.10 -21.11
CA GLU A 346 -2.00 -10.79 -21.52
C GLU A 346 -2.29 -11.99 -20.62
N ARG A 347 -1.27 -12.79 -20.28
CA ARG A 347 -1.39 -13.93 -19.35
C ARG A 347 -1.89 -13.51 -17.96
N LYS A 348 -1.49 -12.31 -17.51
CA LYS A 348 -1.92 -11.72 -16.22
C LYS A 348 -3.23 -10.95 -16.31
N GLY A 349 -3.87 -10.88 -17.48
CA GLY A 349 -5.10 -10.11 -17.68
C GLY A 349 -4.90 -8.59 -17.77
N ILE A 350 -3.65 -8.12 -17.83
CA ILE A 350 -3.30 -6.71 -18.03
C ILE A 350 -3.38 -6.41 -19.53
N THR A 351 -4.61 -6.41 -20.04
CA THR A 351 -4.89 -6.20 -21.46
C THR A 351 -4.95 -4.72 -21.81
N ARG A 352 -4.95 -4.42 -23.10
CA ARG A 352 -5.22 -3.06 -23.63
C ARG A 352 -6.66 -2.59 -23.43
N ARG A 353 -7.51 -3.43 -22.85
CA ARG A 353 -8.91 -3.13 -22.52
C ARG A 353 -9.09 -2.87 -21.02
N LEU A 354 -8.06 -3.08 -20.21
CA LEU A 354 -8.10 -2.90 -18.76
C LEU A 354 -7.89 -1.44 -18.39
N LEU A 355 -8.81 -0.89 -17.63
CA LEU A 355 -8.69 0.41 -16.97
C LEU A 355 -8.74 0.22 -15.45
N ARG A 356 -7.92 0.98 -14.73
CA ARG A 356 -7.93 0.98 -13.26
C ARG A 356 -8.37 2.33 -12.74
N LEU A 357 -9.37 2.33 -11.89
CA LEU A 357 -9.92 3.54 -11.28
C LEU A 357 -9.55 3.58 -9.80
N SER A 358 -8.82 4.63 -9.43
CA SER A 358 -8.70 5.08 -8.05
C SER A 358 -9.83 6.05 -7.79
N VAL A 359 -10.89 5.58 -7.16
CA VAL A 359 -12.09 6.38 -6.90
C VAL A 359 -11.82 7.35 -5.76
N GLY A 360 -12.01 8.64 -6.02
CA GLY A 360 -11.84 9.75 -5.08
C GLY A 360 -13.03 9.94 -4.15
N ILE A 361 -13.11 11.14 -3.56
CA ILE A 361 -14.15 11.53 -2.60
C ILE A 361 -15.13 12.59 -3.14
N GLU A 362 -15.16 12.78 -4.46
CA GLU A 362 -16.13 13.63 -5.13
C GLU A 362 -17.56 13.12 -4.93
N ASP A 363 -18.53 13.92 -5.37
CA ASP A 363 -19.92 13.48 -5.42
C ASP A 363 -20.07 12.26 -6.34
N THR A 364 -20.80 11.25 -5.85
CA THR A 364 -20.95 9.96 -6.53
C THR A 364 -21.63 10.13 -7.89
N ASP A 365 -22.63 10.99 -7.98
CA ASP A 365 -23.43 11.17 -9.20
C ASP A 365 -22.62 11.89 -10.27
N ASP A 366 -21.76 12.84 -9.88
CA ASP A 366 -20.84 13.53 -10.78
C ASP A 366 -19.79 12.57 -11.38
N LEU A 367 -19.27 11.64 -10.59
CA LEU A 367 -18.33 10.61 -11.07
C LEU A 367 -18.98 9.66 -12.07
N ILE A 368 -20.21 9.23 -11.80
CA ILE A 368 -20.99 8.39 -12.73
C ILE A 368 -21.29 9.16 -14.00
N ALA A 369 -21.71 10.43 -13.90
CA ALA A 369 -22.00 11.28 -15.05
C ALA A 369 -20.76 11.50 -15.94
N ASP A 370 -19.59 11.67 -15.35
CA ASP A 370 -18.34 11.84 -16.09
C ASP A 370 -17.95 10.58 -16.88
N LEU A 371 -18.07 9.40 -16.28
CA LEU A 371 -17.86 8.15 -17.01
C LEU A 371 -18.93 7.94 -18.09
N ALA A 372 -20.20 8.15 -17.76
CA ALA A 372 -21.31 7.98 -18.70
C ALA A 372 -21.14 8.85 -19.95
N GLN A 373 -20.72 10.11 -19.81
CA GLN A 373 -20.46 10.95 -20.97
C GLN A 373 -19.22 10.48 -21.76
N ALA A 374 -18.16 10.01 -21.08
CA ALA A 374 -16.95 9.51 -21.73
C ALA A 374 -17.20 8.25 -22.58
N PHE A 375 -18.07 7.34 -22.12
CA PHE A 375 -18.49 6.16 -22.89
C PHE A 375 -19.34 6.48 -24.13
N ASN A 376 -19.98 7.66 -24.16
CA ASN A 376 -20.91 8.09 -25.22
C ASN A 376 -20.33 9.09 -26.22
N LYS A 377 -19.06 9.50 -26.07
CA LYS A 377 -18.31 10.21 -27.12
C LYS A 377 -18.10 9.32 -28.35
#